data_AF-A0A3D1JHW6-F1
#
_entry.id   AF-A0A3D1JHW6-F1
#
_cell.length_a   1.000
_cell.length_b   1.000
_cell.length_c   1.000
_cell.angle_alpha   90.00
_cell.angle_beta   90.00
_cell.angle_gamma   90.00
#
_symmetry.space_group_name_H-M   'P 1'
#
loop_
_entity.id
_entity.type
_entity.pdbx_description
1 polymer ?
#
loop_
_entity_poly.entity_id
_entity_poly.type
_entity_poly.pdbx_seq_one_letter_code
_entity_poly.pdbx_strand_id
1 'polypeptide(L)'
;MIAFRRIPFPLLVGDFLAIVILGVIGFLFHNRDLNARLLTTILPTLAAWALVAPWLGVYRPETASRPAHAWRAALAALLSAPLAATLRGLWLNSAVLPLFVLVLGLTNALGMGIWRLLWGWLVFRSDTRG
;
A
#
# COMPACT_ATOMS: atom_id res chain seq x y z
N MET A 1 -15.70 5.93 19.60
CA MET A 1 -15.28 6.15 18.19
C MET A 1 -14.37 7.35 18.15
N ILE A 2 -13.05 7.14 18.17
CA ILE A 2 -12.09 8.22 17.98
C ILE A 2 -12.24 8.75 16.55
N ALA A 3 -12.93 9.88 16.40
CA ALA A 3 -12.81 10.72 15.23
C ALA A 3 -11.47 11.45 15.36
N PHE A 4 -10.41 10.89 14.77
CA PHE A 4 -9.17 11.63 14.68
C PHE A 4 -9.45 12.93 13.92
N ARG A 5 -9.00 14.07 14.42
CA ARG A 5 -9.06 15.34 13.67
C ARG A 5 -7.96 15.45 12.61
N ARG A 6 -6.98 14.55 12.65
CA ARG A 6 -5.79 14.49 11.78
C ARG A 6 -5.44 13.05 11.48
N ILE A 7 -4.70 12.80 10.41
CA ILE A 7 -4.23 11.44 10.13
C ILE A 7 -3.17 11.04 11.16
N PRO A 8 -3.31 9.87 11.80
CA PRO A 8 -2.29 9.40 12.73
C PRO A 8 -1.00 9.10 11.97
N PHE A 9 0.11 9.73 12.35
CA PHE A 9 1.43 9.48 11.75
C PHE A 9 1.83 7.99 11.70
N PRO A 10 1.57 7.16 12.74
CA PRO A 10 1.90 5.74 12.68
C PRO A 10 1.17 4.96 11.58
N LEU A 11 0.00 5.43 11.13
CA LEU A 11 -0.71 4.83 10.00
C LEU A 11 0.04 5.06 8.68
N LEU A 12 0.59 6.26 8.48
CA LEU A 12 1.39 6.59 7.29
C LEU A 12 2.66 5.74 7.25
N VAL A 13 3.34 5.62 8.39
CA VAL A 13 4.52 4.76 8.53
C VAL A 13 4.16 3.30 8.27
N GLY A 14 3.04 2.84 8.81
CA GLY A 14 2.57 1.47 8.61
C GLY A 14 2.22 1.15 7.16
N ASP A 15 1.59 2.07 6.43
CA ASP A 15 1.35 1.89 4.99
C ASP A 15 2.67 1.78 4.20
N PHE A 16 3.63 2.67 4.51
CA PHE A 16 4.96 2.64 3.91
C PHE A 16 5.63 1.29 4.17
N LEU A 17 5.61 0.82 5.41
CA LEU A 17 6.21 -0.46 5.79
C LEU A 17 5.48 -1.64 5.13
N ALA A 18 4.16 -1.63 5.06
CA ALA A 18 3.38 -2.68 4.40
C ALA A 18 3.79 -2.83 2.92
N ILE A 19 3.90 -1.71 2.19
CA ILE A 19 4.35 -1.71 0.79
C ILE A 19 5.79 -2.18 0.67
N VAL A 20 6.69 -1.73 1.55
CA VAL A 20 8.10 -2.17 1.56
C VAL A 20 8.21 -3.67 1.81
N ILE A 21 7.49 -4.20 2.80
CA ILE A 21 7.49 -5.62 3.15
C ILE A 21 6.97 -6.46 1.98
N LEU A 22 5.83 -6.08 1.40
CA LEU A 22 5.28 -6.79 0.23
C LEU A 22 6.22 -6.71 -0.98
N GLY A 23 6.87 -5.57 -1.19
CA GLY A 23 7.88 -5.39 -2.22
C GLY A 23 9.09 -6.30 -2.03
N VAL A 24 9.60 -6.43 -0.80
CA VAL A 24 10.69 -7.34 -0.45
C VAL A 24 10.28 -8.79 -0.67
N ILE A 25 9.13 -9.20 -0.14
CA ILE A 25 8.59 -10.56 -0.29
C ILE A 25 8.46 -10.91 -1.78
N GLY A 26 7.75 -10.08 -2.55
CA GLY A 26 7.56 -10.28 -3.99
C GLY A 26 8.87 -10.31 -4.77
N PHE A 27 9.86 -9.51 -4.38
CA PHE A 27 11.18 -9.54 -5.00
C PHE A 27 11.93 -10.85 -4.73
N LEU A 28 11.88 -11.36 -3.50
CA LEU A 28 12.51 -12.63 -3.10
C LEU A 28 11.84 -13.85 -3.76
N PHE A 29 10.56 -13.77 -4.12
CA PHE A 29 9.92 -14.81 -4.93
C PHE A 29 10.50 -14.94 -6.35
N HIS A 30 11.13 -13.89 -6.88
CA HIS A 30 11.71 -13.86 -8.22
C HIS A 30 13.24 -13.87 -8.23
N ASN A 31 13.87 -13.51 -7.12
CA ASN A 31 15.32 -13.34 -7.01
C ASN A 31 15.83 -14.08 -5.77
N ARG A 32 16.98 -14.73 -5.88
CA ARG A 32 17.57 -15.46 -4.75
C ARG A 32 18.14 -14.54 -3.66
N ASP A 33 18.60 -13.36 -4.04
CA ASP A 33 19.29 -12.42 -3.16
C ASP A 33 18.76 -10.99 -3.30
N LEU A 34 18.82 -10.23 -2.20
CA LEU A 34 18.49 -8.80 -2.21
C LEU A 34 19.57 -8.01 -2.93
N ASN A 35 19.15 -7.15 -3.86
CA ASN A 35 20.05 -6.27 -4.59
C ASN A 35 19.34 -4.95 -4.96
N ALA A 36 20.08 -4.01 -5.54
CA ALA A 36 19.57 -2.67 -5.87
C ALA A 36 18.34 -2.69 -6.80
N ARG A 37 18.10 -3.76 -7.57
CA ARG A 37 16.89 -3.88 -8.40
C ARG A 37 15.60 -3.87 -7.57
N LEU A 38 15.65 -4.21 -6.28
CA LEU A 38 14.51 -4.09 -5.36
C LEU A 38 13.92 -2.67 -5.39
N LEU A 39 14.77 -1.65 -5.46
CA LEU A 39 14.35 -0.24 -5.47
C LEU A 39 13.51 0.10 -6.71
N THR A 40 13.75 -0.58 -7.83
CA THR A 40 12.97 -0.41 -9.07
C THR A 40 11.55 -0.96 -8.97
N THR A 41 11.22 -1.70 -7.91
CA THR A 41 9.86 -2.14 -7.59
C THR A 41 9.26 -1.32 -6.45
N ILE A 42 10.01 -1.12 -5.36
CA ILE A 42 9.52 -0.42 -4.16
C ILE A 42 9.25 1.06 -4.43
N LEU A 43 10.22 1.79 -5.01
CA LEU A 43 10.10 3.25 -5.15
C LEU A 43 8.96 3.64 -6.10
N PRO A 44 8.80 3.01 -7.28
CA PRO A 44 7.63 3.27 -8.14
C PRO A 44 6.30 2.92 -7.46
N THR A 45 6.25 1.86 -6.65
CA THR A 45 5.02 1.47 -5.93
C THR A 45 4.65 2.48 -4.85
N LEU A 46 5.63 2.95 -4.07
CA LEU A 46 5.42 4.01 -3.07
C LEU A 46 5.00 5.32 -3.71
N ALA A 47 5.64 5.71 -4.82
CA ALA A 47 5.28 6.91 -5.57
C ALA A 47 3.85 6.82 -6.10
N ALA A 48 3.47 5.70 -6.71
CA ALA A 48 2.12 5.48 -7.20
C ALA A 48 1.08 5.49 -6.06
N TRP A 49 1.37 4.83 -4.94
CA TRP A 49 0.52 4.85 -3.77
C TRP A 49 0.29 6.27 -3.23
N ALA A 50 1.37 7.05 -3.07
CA ALA A 50 1.30 8.43 -2.60
C ALA A 50 0.46 9.31 -3.53
N LEU A 51 0.51 9.06 -4.84
CA LEU A 51 -0.28 9.77 -5.84
C LEU A 51 -1.73 9.33 -5.89
N VAL A 52 -2.06 8.06 -5.65
CA VAL A 52 -3.41 7.49 -5.85
C VAL A 52 -4.24 7.48 -4.57
N ALA A 53 -3.66 7.07 -3.44
CA ALA A 53 -4.38 6.86 -2.19
C ALA A 53 -5.18 8.08 -1.67
N PRO A 54 -4.68 9.34 -1.77
CA PRO A 54 -5.43 10.51 -1.32
C PRO A 54 -6.78 10.69 -2.04
N TRP A 55 -6.82 10.43 -3.36
CA TRP A 55 -8.04 10.59 -4.17
C TRP A 55 -9.14 9.61 -3.79
N LEU A 56 -8.73 8.42 -3.30
CA LEU A 56 -9.65 7.42 -2.78
C LEU A 56 -10.00 7.66 -1.32
N GLY A 57 -9.61 8.80 -0.72
CA GLY A 57 -9.94 9.14 0.66
C GLY A 57 -9.43 8.13 1.68
N VAL A 58 -8.33 7.45 1.38
CA VAL A 58 -7.62 6.53 2.31
C VAL A 58 -7.12 7.26 3.56
N TYR A 59 -6.97 8.57 3.41
CA TYR A 59 -6.38 9.51 4.34
C TYR A 59 -7.39 10.53 4.88
N ARG A 60 -8.68 10.31 4.67
CA ARG A 60 -9.71 11.15 5.30
C ARG A 60 -9.86 10.78 6.78
N PRO A 61 -9.90 11.73 7.71
CA PRO A 61 -9.94 11.42 9.14
C PRO A 61 -11.16 10.56 9.54
N GLU A 62 -12.27 10.68 8.80
CA GLU A 62 -13.50 9.93 9.04
C GLU A 62 -13.39 8.45 8.65
N THR A 63 -12.44 8.09 7.78
CA THR A 63 -12.35 6.75 7.19
C THR A 63 -11.03 6.04 7.50
N ALA A 64 -9.95 6.78 7.73
CA ALA A 64 -8.57 6.26 7.76
C ALA A 64 -8.33 5.13 8.77
N SER A 65 -9.03 5.17 9.91
CA SER A 65 -8.91 4.19 11.00
C SER A 65 -10.15 3.30 11.17
N ARG A 66 -11.07 3.28 10.20
CA ARG A 66 -12.28 2.43 10.25
C ARG A 66 -12.08 1.14 9.45
N PRO A 67 -12.13 -0.06 10.06
CA PRO A 67 -12.01 -1.35 9.37
C PRO A 67 -13.00 -1.50 8.20
N ALA A 68 -14.23 -1.02 8.36
CA ALA A 68 -15.26 -1.03 7.31
C ALA A 68 -14.85 -0.27 6.03
N HIS A 69 -13.82 0.57 6.10
CA HIS A 69 -13.26 1.32 4.97
C HIS A 69 -11.89 0.80 4.50
N ALA A 70 -11.41 -0.34 5.01
CA ALA A 70 -10.16 -0.95 4.57
C ALA A 70 -10.14 -1.27 3.06
N TRP A 71 -11.31 -1.54 2.47
CA TRP A 71 -11.47 -1.73 1.03
C TRP A 71 -10.98 -0.53 0.20
N ARG A 72 -11.01 0.69 0.75
CA ARG A 72 -10.52 1.90 0.06
C ARG A 72 -9.01 1.82 -0.16
N ALA A 73 -8.28 1.31 0.83
CA ALA A 73 -6.85 1.10 0.73
C ALA A 73 -6.52 -0.06 -0.21
N ALA A 74 -7.30 -1.15 -0.16
CA ALA A 74 -7.16 -2.25 -1.11
C ALA A 74 -7.36 -1.77 -2.57
N LEU A 75 -8.42 -1.00 -2.82
CA LEU A 75 -8.70 -0.42 -4.13
C LEU A 75 -7.60 0.57 -4.56
N ALA A 76 -7.11 1.42 -3.66
CA ALA A 76 -6.02 2.34 -3.96
C ALA A 76 -4.74 1.61 -4.35
N ALA A 77 -4.40 0.53 -3.65
CA ALA A 77 -3.25 -0.30 -3.96
C ALA A 77 -3.41 -0.99 -5.33
N LEU A 78 -4.60 -1.52 -5.62
CA LEU A 78 -4.92 -2.11 -6.93
C LEU A 78 -4.72 -1.10 -8.07
N LEU A 79 -5.28 0.10 -7.92
CA LEU A 79 -5.18 1.18 -8.91
C LEU A 79 -3.79 1.82 -8.99
N SER A 80 -2.96 1.66 -7.95
CA SER A 80 -1.57 2.10 -7.96
C SER A 80 -0.69 1.22 -8.85
N ALA A 81 -1.04 -0.05 -9.07
CA ALA A 81 -0.18 -0.98 -9.79
C ALA A 81 0.09 -0.61 -11.27
N PRO A 82 -0.90 -0.17 -12.07
CA PRO A 82 -0.65 0.31 -13.44
C PRO A 82 0.33 1.49 -13.47
N LEU A 83 0.16 2.46 -12.56
CA LEU A 83 1.05 3.61 -12.45
C LEU A 83 2.46 3.20 -11.99
N ALA A 84 2.56 2.35 -10.97
CA ALA A 84 3.83 1.83 -10.48
C ALA A 84 4.61 1.08 -11.57
N ALA A 85 3.93 0.21 -12.33
CA ALA A 85 4.55 -0.54 -13.42
C ALA A 85 4.98 0.37 -14.57
N THR A 86 4.21 1.42 -14.87
CA THR A 86 4.57 2.44 -15.86
C THR A 86 5.83 3.20 -15.43
N LEU A 87 5.87 3.70 -14.19
CA LEU A 87 7.04 4.38 -13.61
C LEU A 87 8.28 3.47 -13.63
N ARG A 88 8.12 2.18 -13.29
CA ARG A 88 9.18 1.18 -13.39
C ARG A 88 9.64 0.95 -14.83
N GLY A 89 8.71 0.84 -15.77
CA GLY A 89 8.99 0.63 -17.19
C GLY A 89 9.79 1.79 -17.78
N LEU A 90 9.43 3.02 -17.42
CA LEU A 90 10.18 4.23 -17.78
C LEU A 90 11.59 4.22 -17.21
N TRP A 91 11.75 3.87 -15.92
CA TRP A 91 13.08 3.77 -15.30
C TRP A 91 13.95 2.74 -16.02
N LEU A 92 13.42 1.54 -16.25
CA LEU A 92 14.18 0.43 -16.81
C LEU A 92 14.28 0.42 -18.34
N ASN A 93 13.66 1.40 -19.02
CA ASN A 93 13.47 1.40 -20.46
C ASN A 93 12.91 0.06 -20.98
N SER A 94 11.85 -0.43 -20.35
CA SER A 94 11.29 -1.76 -20.60
C SER A 94 9.77 -1.72 -20.74
N ALA A 95 9.21 -2.63 -21.53
CA ALA A 95 7.77 -2.78 -21.69
C ALA A 95 7.06 -3.11 -20.37
N VAL A 96 5.84 -2.60 -20.20
CA VAL A 96 4.97 -2.92 -19.05
C VAL A 96 4.31 -4.27 -19.31
N LEU A 97 4.58 -5.25 -18.46
CA LEU A 97 3.98 -6.58 -18.55
C LEU A 97 2.62 -6.60 -17.83
N PRO A 98 1.50 -6.91 -18.52
CA PRO A 98 0.17 -6.91 -17.91
C PRO A 98 0.03 -7.87 -16.71
N LEU A 99 0.65 -9.05 -16.79
CA LEU A 99 0.62 -10.02 -15.70
C LEU A 99 1.34 -9.48 -14.45
N PHE A 100 2.45 -8.75 -14.63
CA PHE A 100 3.14 -8.09 -13.51
C PHE A 100 2.23 -7.04 -12.86
N VAL A 101 1.54 -6.21 -13.65
CA VAL A 101 0.58 -5.22 -13.14
C VAL A 101 -0.52 -5.89 -12.32
N LEU A 102 -1.09 -6.97 -12.84
CA LEU A 102 -2.18 -7.70 -12.18
C LEU A 102 -1.72 -8.30 -10.84
N VAL A 103 -0.60 -9.02 -10.83
CA VAL A 103 -0.08 -9.65 -9.60
C VAL A 103 0.35 -8.60 -8.58
N LEU A 104 1.08 -7.56 -9.00
CA LEU A 104 1.46 -6.43 -8.14
C LEU A 104 0.22 -5.76 -7.51
N GLY A 105 -0.82 -5.54 -8.31
CA GLY A 105 -2.06 -4.92 -7.87
C GLY A 105 -2.81 -5.79 -6.87
N LEU A 106 -3.04 -7.07 -7.18
CA LEU A 106 -3.79 -7.98 -6.30
C LEU A 106 -3.07 -8.24 -4.97
N THR A 107 -1.75 -8.44 -5.02
CA THR A 107 -0.94 -8.67 -3.81
C THR A 107 -0.89 -7.43 -2.92
N ASN A 108 -0.66 -6.24 -3.48
CA ASN A 108 -0.72 -5.00 -2.69
C ASN A 108 -2.14 -4.70 -2.20
N ALA A 109 -3.18 -4.97 -3.00
CA ALA A 109 -4.57 -4.78 -2.57
C ALA A 109 -4.91 -5.65 -1.36
N LEU A 110 -4.54 -6.93 -1.42
CA LEU A 110 -4.73 -7.85 -0.30
C LEU A 110 -3.93 -7.40 0.93
N GLY A 111 -2.64 -7.14 0.76
CA GLY A 111 -1.76 -6.76 1.87
C GLY A 111 -2.17 -5.43 2.53
N MET A 112 -2.52 -4.42 1.74
CA MET A 112 -3.01 -3.14 2.24
C MET A 112 -4.40 -3.25 2.88
N GLY A 113 -5.27 -4.08 2.33
CA GLY A 113 -6.56 -4.41 2.95
C GLY A 113 -6.37 -5.03 4.33
N ILE A 114 -5.52 -6.06 4.44
CA ILE A 114 -5.19 -6.73 5.71
C ILE A 114 -4.57 -5.72 6.69
N TRP A 115 -3.58 -4.94 6.25
CA TRP A 115 -2.95 -3.92 7.10
C TRP A 115 -3.96 -2.92 7.65
N ARG A 116 -4.88 -2.40 6.82
CA ARG A 116 -5.89 -1.44 7.28
C ARG A 116 -6.94 -2.05 8.19
N LEU A 117 -7.29 -3.32 8.00
CA LEU A 117 -8.15 -4.04 8.94
C LEU A 117 -7.47 -4.18 10.30
N LEU A 118 -6.20 -4.59 10.33
CA LEU A 118 -5.40 -4.74 11.54
C LEU A 118 -5.23 -3.39 12.26
N TRP A 119 -4.83 -2.34 11.54
CA TRP A 119 -4.69 -0.98 12.08
C TRP A 119 -6.00 -0.52 12.72
N GLY A 120 -7.11 -0.59 11.98
CA GLY A 120 -8.40 -0.17 12.48
C GLY A 120 -8.74 -0.92 13.76
N TRP A 121 -8.64 -2.24 13.76
CA TRP A 121 -8.96 -3.07 14.93
C TRP A 121 -8.09 -2.77 16.17
N LEU A 122 -6.79 -2.51 15.99
CA LEU A 122 -5.88 -2.11 17.08
C LEU A 122 -6.30 -0.77 17.70
N VAL A 123 -6.71 0.19 16.85
CA VAL A 123 -7.23 1.48 17.32
C VAL A 123 -8.57 1.31 18.04
N PHE A 124 -9.49 0.50 17.50
CA PHE A 124 -10.78 0.22 18.14
C PHE A 124 -10.62 -0.38 19.54
N ARG A 125 -9.70 -1.32 19.73
CA ARG A 125 -9.43 -1.94 21.04
C ARG A 125 -8.83 -0.98 22.07
N SER A 126 -8.14 0.05 21.61
CA SER A 126 -7.57 1.07 22.50
C SER A 126 -8.65 2.00 23.06
N ASP A 127 -9.79 2.14 22.35
CA ASP A 127 -10.94 2.96 22.74
C ASP A 127 -11.82 2.30 23.82
N THR A 128 -11.80 0.97 23.95
CA THR A 128 -12.61 0.24 24.95
C THR A 128 -11.88 -0.07 26.25
N ARG A 129 -10.60 0.31 26.36
CA ARG A 129 -9.74 0.04 27.52
C ARG A 129 -9.36 1.30 28.31
N GLY A 130 -9.75 2.48 27.83
CA GLY A 130 -9.63 3.76 28.54
C GLY A 130 -10.99 4.25 29.01
#